data_AF-A0A947A1K1-F1
#
_entry.id   AF-A0A947A1K1-F1
#
_cell.length_a   1.000
_cell.length_b   1.000
_cell.length_c   1.000
_cell.angle_alpha   90.00
_cell.angle_beta   90.00
_cell.angle_gamma   90.00
#
_symmetry.space_group_name_H-M   'P 1'
#
loop_
_entity.id
_entity.type
_entity.pdbx_description
1 polymer ?
#
loop_
_entity_poly.entity_id
_entity_poly.type
_entity_poly.pdbx_seq_one_letter_code
_entity_poly.pdbx_strand_id
1 'polypeptide(L)'
;PGDEMRMNMFIDDENLDFKLVFLGREVIKTKFGKVATLKFRPYVLAGRVFKEQESLTFWISDDKNKIPVKIEADLAVGSLDADLEAYKGLKHQFSILMN
;
A
#
# COMPACT_ATOMS: atom_id res chain seq x y z
N PRO A 1 -13.16 5.34 -7.47
CA PRO A 1 -12.17 6.31 -6.97
C PRO A 1 -12.81 7.15 -5.88
N GLY A 2 -12.19 7.24 -4.70
CA GLY A 2 -12.81 7.90 -3.53
C GLY A 2 -13.66 6.98 -2.65
N ASP A 3 -13.61 5.66 -2.89
CA ASP A 3 -14.24 4.70 -1.98
C ASP A 3 -13.39 4.63 -0.70
N GLU A 4 -14.04 4.86 0.44
CA GLU A 4 -13.43 4.78 1.76
C GLU A 4 -13.65 3.38 2.33
N MET A 5 -12.56 2.68 2.64
CA MET A 5 -12.61 1.44 3.40
C MET A 5 -12.13 1.72 4.81
N ARG A 6 -12.93 1.30 5.79
CA ARG A 6 -12.51 1.23 7.19
C ARG A 6 -12.09 -0.19 7.50
N MET A 7 -10.93 -0.34 8.11
CA MET A 7 -10.43 -1.63 8.58
C MET A 7 -9.89 -1.47 10.00
N ASN A 8 -10.19 -2.44 10.85
CA ASN A 8 -9.55 -2.50 12.16
C ASN A 8 -8.14 -3.08 11.98
N MET A 9 -7.12 -2.30 12.32
CA MET A 9 -5.72 -2.70 12.25
C MET A 9 -5.18 -2.89 13.67
N PHE A 10 -4.50 -4.00 13.92
CA PHE A 10 -3.83 -4.24 15.19
C PHE A 10 -2.33 -4.01 15.02
N ILE A 11 -1.79 -3.02 15.72
CA ILE A 11 -0.37 -2.64 15.70
C ILE A 11 0.03 -2.15 17.09
N ASP A 12 1.24 -2.52 17.54
CA ASP A 12 1.79 -2.12 18.86
C ASP A 12 0.81 -2.34 20.03
N ASP A 13 0.17 -3.51 20.06
CA ASP A 13 -0.84 -3.90 21.06
C ASP A 13 -2.11 -3.01 21.11
N GLU A 14 -2.30 -2.14 20.12
CA GLU A 14 -3.48 -1.28 19.97
C GLU A 14 -4.32 -1.67 18.74
N ASN A 15 -5.66 -1.57 18.88
CA ASN A 15 -6.58 -1.62 17.74
C ASN A 15 -6.83 -0.20 17.23
N LEU A 16 -6.51 0.05 15.97
CA LEU A 16 -6.67 1.33 15.29
C LEU A 16 -7.77 1.24 14.23
N ASP A 17 -8.71 2.19 14.24
CA ASP A 17 -9.63 2.39 13.12
C ASP A 17 -8.86 3.02 11.96
N PHE A 18 -8.34 2.15 11.08
CA PHE A 18 -7.52 2.54 9.97
C PHE A 18 -8.40 2.81 8.75
N LYS A 19 -8.47 4.08 8.35
CA LYS A 19 -9.21 4.50 7.17
C LYS A 19 -8.28 4.50 5.97
N LEU A 20 -8.65 3.76 4.93
CA LEU A 20 -7.97 3.73 3.63
C LEU A 20 -8.87 4.35 2.57
N VAL A 21 -8.30 5.20 1.73
CA VAL A 21 -8.95 5.74 0.53
C VAL A 21 -8.41 4.98 -0.66
N PHE A 22 -9.30 4.34 -1.42
CA PHE A 22 -8.94 3.71 -2.68
C PHE A 22 -8.78 4.77 -3.78
N LEU A 23 -7.54 4.92 -4.26
CA LEU A 23 -7.18 5.91 -5.27
C LEU A 23 -7.39 5.40 -6.69
N GLY A 24 -7.31 4.08 -6.91
CA GLY A 24 -7.56 3.47 -8.21
C GLY A 24 -6.70 2.25 -8.49
N ARG A 25 -6.78 1.74 -9.72
CA ARG A 25 -5.93 0.67 -10.23
C ARG A 25 -4.78 1.26 -11.03
N GLU A 26 -3.60 0.70 -10.85
CA GLU A 26 -2.38 1.11 -11.54
C GLU A 26 -1.57 -0.12 -11.93
N VAL A 27 -0.95 -0.12 -13.10
CA VAL A 27 0.03 -1.14 -13.48
C VAL A 27 1.42 -0.54 -13.25
N ILE A 28 2.16 -1.08 -12.29
CA ILE A 28 3.50 -0.59 -11.96
C ILE A 28 4.57 -1.55 -12.48
N LYS A 29 5.72 -0.99 -12.87
CA LYS A 29 6.89 -1.76 -13.28
C LYS A 29 7.69 -2.13 -12.04
N THR A 30 7.95 -3.43 -11.89
CA THR A 30 8.79 -3.97 -10.81
C THR A 30 9.96 -4.75 -11.43
N LYS A 31 10.90 -5.19 -10.60
CA LYS A 31 11.97 -6.09 -11.05
C LYS A 31 11.48 -7.48 -11.48
N PHE A 32 10.25 -7.86 -11.10
CA PHE A 32 9.60 -9.11 -11.51
C PHE A 32 8.81 -8.97 -12.82
N GLY A 33 8.61 -7.74 -13.31
CA GLY A 33 7.75 -7.43 -14.45
C GLY A 33 6.67 -6.42 -14.11
N LYS A 34 5.68 -6.29 -14.99
CA LYS A 34 4.52 -5.40 -14.78
C LYS A 34 3.53 -6.07 -13.84
N VAL A 35 3.12 -5.36 -12.79
CA VAL A 35 2.18 -5.88 -11.79
C VAL A 35 0.96 -4.97 -11.76
N ALA A 36 -0.23 -5.57 -11.92
CA ALA A 36 -1.49 -4.86 -11.68
C ALA A 36 -1.66 -4.65 -10.18
N THR A 37 -1.97 -3.43 -9.76
CA THR A 37 -2.03 -3.03 -8.35
C THR A 37 -3.24 -2.16 -8.06
N LEU A 38 -3.63 -2.16 -6.79
CA LEU A 38 -4.60 -1.32 -6.14
C LEU A 38 -3.84 -0.25 -5.34
N LYS A 39 -4.10 1.02 -5.64
CA LYS A 39 -3.44 2.16 -5.02
C LYS A 39 -4.28 2.69 -3.87
N PHE A 40 -3.67 2.83 -2.70
CA PHE A 40 -4.34 3.29 -1.48
C PHE A 40 -3.58 4.42 -0.82
N ARG A 41 -4.33 5.30 -0.16
CA ARG A 41 -3.80 6.30 0.76
C ARG A 41 -4.44 6.13 2.13
N PRO A 42 -3.67 6.02 3.21
CA PRO A 42 -4.23 6.02 4.54
C PRO A 42 -4.69 7.44 4.90
N TYR A 43 -5.82 7.50 5.56
CA TYR A 43 -6.33 8.70 6.21
C TYR A 43 -6.02 8.55 7.69
N VAL A 44 -4.81 8.92 8.09
CA VAL A 44 -4.39 8.85 9.48
C VAL A 44 -4.98 10.05 10.20
N LEU A 45 -5.67 9.83 11.33
CA LEU A 45 -6.00 10.91 12.26
C LEU A 45 -4.68 11.52 12.72
N ALA A 46 -4.42 12.76 12.28
CA ALA A 46 -3.24 13.53 12.67
C ALA A 46 -3.12 13.52 14.20
N GLY A 47 -2.04 12.94 14.73
CA GLY A 47 -1.90 12.82 16.19
C GLY A 47 -0.64 12.15 16.72
N ARG A 48 -0.14 11.06 16.10
CA ARG A 48 1.07 10.37 16.62
C ARG A 48 2.17 10.06 15.61
N VAL A 49 1.88 9.89 14.31
CA VAL A 49 2.89 9.41 13.34
C VAL A 49 2.95 10.25 12.05
N PHE A 50 1.83 10.79 11.59
CA PHE A 50 1.79 11.55 10.33
C PHE A 50 1.11 12.92 10.51
N LYS A 51 1.80 14.00 10.11
CA LYS A 51 1.20 15.35 9.99
C LYS A 51 0.34 15.41 8.73
N GLU A 52 -0.62 16.33 8.66
CA GLU A 52 -1.54 16.52 7.51
C GLU A 52 -0.83 16.71 6.15
N GLN A 53 0.47 17.03 6.14
CA GLN A 53 1.30 17.19 4.95
C GLN A 53 2.07 15.92 4.53
N GLU A 54 2.07 14.87 5.34
CA GLU A 54 2.81 13.64 5.05
C GLU A 54 1.92 12.68 4.26
N SER A 55 2.32 12.45 2.99
CA SER A 55 1.51 11.71 2.03
C SER A 55 2.08 10.30 1.88
N LEU A 56 1.43 9.32 2.51
CA LEU A 56 1.78 7.89 2.39
C LEU A 56 0.90 7.25 1.31
N THR A 57 1.50 6.47 0.41
CA THR A 57 0.79 5.76 -0.66
C THR A 57 1.28 4.32 -0.74
N PHE A 58 0.35 3.38 -0.82
CA PHE A 58 0.63 1.96 -0.95
C PHE A 58 0.09 1.42 -2.27
N TRP A 59 0.86 0.56 -2.92
CA TRP A 59 0.41 -0.26 -4.04
C TRP A 59 0.34 -1.70 -3.59
N ILE A 60 -0.86 -2.26 -3.57
CA ILE A 60 -1.12 -3.64 -3.23
C ILE A 60 -1.40 -4.41 -4.52
N SER A 61 -0.84 -5.61 -4.69
CA SER A 61 -1.13 -6.45 -5.86
C SER A 61 -2.63 -6.65 -6.05
N ASP A 62 -3.11 -6.52 -7.30
CA ASP A 62 -4.50 -6.81 -7.66
C ASP A 62 -4.68 -8.30 -7.99
N ASP A 63 -4.27 -9.16 -7.04
CA ASP A 63 -4.44 -10.61 -7.12
C ASP A 63 -5.12 -11.15 -5.84
N LYS A 64 -5.16 -12.48 -5.67
CA LYS A 64 -5.77 -13.08 -4.46
C LYS A 64 -4.89 -13.02 -3.22
N ASN A 65 -3.59 -12.77 -3.37
CA ASN A 65 -2.67 -12.65 -2.24
C ASN A 65 -2.72 -11.26 -1.61
N LYS A 66 -3.03 -10.21 -2.39
CA LYS A 66 -3.11 -8.81 -1.91
C LYS A 66 -1.86 -8.40 -1.11
N ILE A 67 -0.68 -8.75 -1.62
CA ILE A 67 0.59 -8.36 -1.00
C ILE A 67 0.99 -6.92 -1.35
N PRO A 68 1.70 -6.21 -0.45
CA PRO A 68 2.33 -4.92 -0.77
C PRO A 68 3.40 -5.08 -1.87
N VAL A 69 3.36 -4.20 -2.85
CA VAL A 69 4.29 -4.18 -4.00
C VAL A 69 5.19 -2.95 -3.96
N LYS A 70 4.66 -1.79 -3.57
CA LYS A 70 5.41 -0.53 -3.42
C LYS A 70 4.83 0.32 -2.30
N ILE A 71 5.67 1.09 -1.63
CA ILE A 71 5.31 2.10 -0.63
C ILE A 71 6.09 3.37 -0.93
N GLU A 72 5.40 4.50 -1.00
CA GLU A 72 6.02 5.83 -1.11
C GLU A 72 5.47 6.72 0.00
N ALA A 73 6.35 7.48 0.65
CA ALA A 73 5.95 8.46 1.65
C ALA A 73 6.72 9.77 1.49
N ASP A 74 6.01 10.89 1.46
CA ASP A 74 6.59 12.21 1.70
C ASP A 74 6.57 12.45 3.21
N LEU A 75 7.74 12.67 3.79
CA LEU A 75 7.91 12.91 5.22
C LEU A 75 8.24 14.38 5.47
N ALA A 76 8.06 14.86 6.69
CA ALA A 76 8.46 16.21 7.07
C ALA A 76 9.95 16.48 6.81
N VAL A 77 10.78 15.43 6.86
CA VAL A 77 12.20 15.48 6.48
C VAL A 77 12.52 14.27 5.61
N GLY A 78 12.63 14.50 4.31
CA GLY A 78 13.00 13.47 3.32
C GLY A 78 11.79 12.70 2.78
N SER A 79 12.06 11.52 2.21
CA SER A 79 11.06 10.65 1.65
C SER A 79 11.42 9.19 1.87
N LEU A 80 10.40 8.34 1.83
CA LEU A 80 10.52 6.89 1.82
C LEU A 80 10.11 6.38 0.44
N ASP A 81 10.96 5.54 -0.15
CA ASP A 81 10.60 4.70 -1.29
C ASP A 81 11.00 3.27 -0.96
N ALA A 82 10.04 2.35 -0.99
CA ALA A 82 10.27 0.94 -0.79
C ALA A 82 9.57 0.10 -1.86
N ASP A 83 10.34 -0.75 -2.54
CA ASP A 83 9.86 -1.72 -3.52
C ASP A 83 9.90 -3.15 -2.96
N LEU A 84 9.00 -4.00 -3.44
CA LEU A 84 9.00 -5.44 -3.11
C LEU A 84 10.30 -6.10 -3.61
N GLU A 85 11.13 -6.54 -2.66
CA GLU A 85 12.43 -7.15 -2.97
C GLU A 85 12.34 -8.68 -3.17
N ALA A 86 11.50 -9.37 -2.41
CA ALA A 86 11.29 -10.81 -2.59
C ALA A 86 9.96 -11.23 -1.97
N TYR A 87 9.38 -12.32 -2.48
CA TYR A 87 8.20 -12.96 -1.90
C TYR A 87 8.38 -14.47 -1.88
N LYS A 88 7.84 -15.12 -0.84
CA LYS A 88 7.85 -16.58 -0.68
C LYS A 88 6.64 -17.03 0.13
N GLY A 89 6.26 -18.30 0.00
CA GLY A 89 5.16 -18.87 0.79
C GLY A 89 3.78 -18.31 0.47
N LEU A 90 3.56 -17.81 -0.75
CA LEU A 90 2.27 -17.27 -1.17
C LEU A 90 1.23 -18.41 -1.31
N LYS A 91 -0.01 -18.12 -0.91
CA LYS A 91 -1.14 -19.06 -1.03
C LYS A 91 -1.57 -19.25 -2.48
N HIS A 92 -1.46 -18.19 -3.29
CA HIS A 92 -1.79 -18.18 -4.71
C HIS A 92 -0.56 -17.75 -5.52
N GLN A 93 -0.53 -18.10 -6.81
CA GLN A 93 0.54 -17.62 -7.70
C GLN A 93 0.52 -16.09 -7.77
N PHE A 94 1.71 -15.50 -7.77
CA PHE A 94 1.87 -14.05 -7.91
C PHE A 94 1.59 -13.65 -9.36
N SER A 95 0.66 -12.71 -9.56
CA SER A 95 0.21 -12.32 -10.89
C SER A 95 1.14 -11.27 -11.50
N ILE A 96 1.82 -11.64 -12.59
CA ILE A 96 2.67 -10.75 -13.39
C ILE A 96 2.06 -10.67 -14.79
N LEU A 97 1.85 -9.44 -15.28
CA LEU A 97 1.38 -9.22 -16.65
C LEU A 97 2.55 -9.51 -17.60
N MET A 98 2.44 -10.62 -18.34
CA MET A 98 3.34 -10.93 -19.44
C MET A 98 2.96 -10.06 -20.65
N ASN A 99 3.95 -9.46 -21.29
CA ASN A 99 3.76 -8.79 -22.59
C ASN A 99 3.68 -9.84 -23.69
#